data_AF-A0A7K2ZDT4-F1
#
_entry.id   AF-A0A7K2ZDT4-F1
#
_cell.length_a   1.000
_cell.length_b   1.000
_cell.length_c   1.000
_cell.angle_alpha   90.00
_cell.angle_beta   90.00
_cell.angle_gamma   90.00
#
_symmetry.space_group_name_H-M   'P 1'
#
loop_
_entity.id
_entity.type
_entity.pdbx_description
1 polymer ?
#
loop_
_entity_poly.entity_id
_entity_poly.type
_entity_poly.pdbx_seq_one_letter_code
_entity_poly.pdbx_strand_id
1 'polypeptide(L)'
;AADGPGLPFLIGVRHHAPSLAAAVPALLDAAAPDVLLVELPAEFQPWLGWLAHEETRAPVALAAVPADGPGAGGGQGPAFYPFADFSPELAALRWAARNGVPAVACDLPLADRAWAWGGPDAPAPVPGVDSAPVPGEGHG
;
A
#
# COMPACT_ATOMS: atom_id res chain seq x y z
N ALA A 1 -15.32 -11.16 15.63
CA ALA A 1 -14.45 -10.39 14.74
C ALA A 1 -13.30 -9.86 15.60
N ALA A 2 -12.46 -8.95 15.14
CA ALA A 2 -11.47 -8.30 16.02
C ALA A 2 -12.22 -7.37 16.99
N ASP A 3 -12.82 -7.94 18.04
CA ASP A 3 -13.85 -7.30 18.86
C ASP A 3 -13.24 -6.58 20.08
N GLY A 4 -12.15 -5.83 19.85
CA GLY A 4 -11.51 -4.98 20.86
C GLY A 4 -11.41 -3.53 20.38
N PRO A 5 -11.68 -2.52 21.24
CA PRO A 5 -11.51 -1.12 20.85
C PRO A 5 -10.07 -0.86 20.44
N GLY A 6 -9.88 -0.39 19.20
CA GLY A 6 -8.57 0.00 18.64
C GLY A 6 -7.87 -1.04 17.75
N LEU A 7 -8.46 -2.20 17.46
CA LEU A 7 -7.90 -3.14 16.49
C LEU A 7 -8.40 -2.85 15.06
N PRO A 8 -7.52 -2.83 14.04
CA PRO A 8 -7.94 -2.61 12.66
C PRO A 8 -8.76 -3.79 12.13
N PHE A 9 -9.80 -3.49 11.35
CA PHE A 9 -10.52 -4.50 10.57
C PHE A 9 -9.77 -4.76 9.26
N LEU A 10 -9.19 -5.95 9.10
CA LEU A 10 -8.37 -6.28 7.95
C LEU A 10 -9.18 -6.97 6.86
N ILE A 11 -9.16 -6.41 5.65
CA ILE A 11 -9.69 -7.03 4.43
C ILE A 11 -8.48 -7.42 3.57
N GLY A 12 -8.13 -8.70 3.54
CA GLY A 12 -7.06 -9.19 2.67
C GLY A 12 -7.49 -9.19 1.22
N VAL A 13 -6.69 -8.62 0.32
CA VAL A 13 -7.00 -8.50 -1.11
C VAL A 13 -6.02 -9.25 -2.01
N ARG A 14 -6.51 -9.65 -3.19
CA ARG A 14 -5.69 -9.93 -4.36
C ARG A 14 -5.86 -8.73 -5.28
N HIS A 15 -4.77 -8.12 -5.71
CA HIS A 15 -4.84 -7.05 -6.71
C HIS A 15 -5.63 -7.54 -7.92
N HIS A 16 -6.54 -6.70 -8.41
CA HIS A 16 -7.42 -7.00 -9.55
C HIS A 16 -8.38 -8.18 -9.37
N ALA A 17 -8.84 -8.49 -8.15
CA ALA A 17 -9.86 -9.50 -7.92
C ALA A 17 -11.30 -8.96 -8.11
N PRO A 18 -12.01 -9.31 -9.20
CA PRO A 18 -13.33 -8.73 -9.48
C PRO A 18 -14.38 -9.10 -8.44
N SER A 19 -14.35 -10.36 -7.95
CA SER A 19 -15.28 -10.84 -6.92
C SER A 19 -15.10 -10.09 -5.60
N LEU A 20 -13.85 -9.77 -5.24
CA LEU A 20 -13.57 -9.02 -4.03
C LEU A 20 -13.89 -7.53 -4.21
N ALA A 21 -13.54 -6.93 -5.35
CA ALA A 21 -13.91 -5.55 -5.65
C ALA A 21 -15.42 -5.30 -5.55
N ALA A 22 -16.23 -6.27 -5.98
CA ALA A 22 -17.68 -6.23 -5.83
C ALA A 22 -18.15 -6.35 -4.35
N ALA A 23 -17.43 -7.08 -3.52
CA ALA A 23 -17.79 -7.29 -2.11
C ALA A 23 -17.29 -6.18 -1.17
N VAL A 24 -16.20 -5.49 -1.53
CA VAL A 24 -15.55 -4.46 -0.69
C VAL A 24 -16.53 -3.39 -0.18
N PRO A 25 -17.41 -2.78 -0.99
CA PRO A 25 -18.35 -1.78 -0.49
C PRO A 25 -19.23 -2.31 0.65
N ALA A 26 -19.80 -3.51 0.49
CA ALA A 26 -20.66 -4.11 1.52
C ALA A 26 -19.87 -4.50 2.78
N LEU A 27 -18.62 -4.93 2.63
CA LEU A 27 -17.74 -5.20 3.77
C LEU A 27 -17.41 -3.91 4.54
N LEU A 28 -17.16 -2.81 3.84
CA LEU A 28 -16.88 -1.51 4.44
C LEU A 28 -18.13 -0.89 5.08
N ASP A 29 -19.31 -1.04 4.46
CA ASP A 29 -20.59 -0.65 5.06
C ASP A 29 -20.84 -1.38 6.38
N ALA A 30 -20.54 -2.68 6.44
CA ALA A 30 -20.69 -3.49 7.65
C ALA A 30 -19.63 -3.17 8.72
N ALA A 31 -18.41 -2.83 8.31
CA ALA A 31 -17.32 -2.48 9.22
C ALA A 31 -17.46 -1.06 9.79
N ALA A 32 -18.11 -0.15 9.05
CA ALA A 32 -18.30 1.26 9.40
C ALA A 32 -17.03 1.96 9.94
N PRO A 33 -15.91 1.94 9.19
CA PRO A 33 -14.65 2.48 9.66
C PRO A 33 -14.67 4.02 9.74
N ASP A 34 -14.05 4.57 10.78
CA ASP A 34 -13.78 6.01 10.88
C ASP A 34 -12.69 6.47 9.88
N VAL A 35 -11.77 5.57 9.51
CA VAL A 35 -10.65 5.81 8.58
C VAL A 35 -10.41 4.55 7.75
N LEU A 36 -10.22 4.71 6.44
CA LEU A 36 -9.79 3.66 5.53
C LEU A 36 -8.26 3.71 5.35
N LEU A 37 -7.58 2.62 5.69
CA LEU A 37 -6.17 2.41 5.33
C LEU A 37 -6.11 1.58 4.05
N VAL A 38 -5.34 2.03 3.05
CA VAL A 38 -5.15 1.34 1.78
C VAL A 38 -3.67 1.05 1.56
N GLU A 39 -3.34 -0.18 1.16
CA GLU A 39 -1.99 -0.61 0.82
C GLU A 39 -1.57 0.03 -0.52
N LEU A 40 -1.10 1.27 -0.42
CA LEU A 40 -0.49 2.05 -1.49
C LEU A 40 0.69 2.83 -0.90
N PRO A 41 1.77 3.04 -1.68
CA PRO A 41 2.92 3.78 -1.21
C PRO A 41 2.56 5.18 -0.71
N ALA A 42 3.26 5.65 0.32
CA ALA A 42 3.01 6.94 0.95
C ALA A 42 3.01 8.12 -0.05
N GLU A 43 3.84 8.06 -1.09
CA GLU A 43 3.91 9.07 -2.17
C GLU A 43 2.58 9.21 -2.94
N PHE A 44 1.68 8.23 -2.87
CA PHE A 44 0.38 8.28 -3.54
C PHE A 44 -0.71 8.97 -2.72
N GLN A 45 -0.44 9.34 -1.46
CA GLN A 45 -1.41 10.04 -0.61
C GLN A 45 -2.08 11.25 -1.30
N PRO A 46 -1.35 12.17 -1.99
CA PRO A 46 -1.96 13.32 -2.67
C PRO A 46 -2.85 12.93 -3.87
N TRP A 47 -2.72 11.71 -4.38
CA TRP A 47 -3.40 11.21 -5.57
C TRP A 47 -4.67 10.41 -5.26
N LEU A 48 -4.86 9.97 -4.01
CA LEU A 48 -6.02 9.14 -3.63
C LEU A 48 -7.36 9.82 -3.95
N GLY A 49 -7.47 11.13 -3.72
CA GLY A 49 -8.66 11.90 -4.06
C GLY A 49 -8.95 11.93 -5.55
N TRP A 50 -7.91 12.05 -6.39
CA TRP A 50 -8.05 12.01 -7.84
C TRP A 50 -8.41 10.61 -8.34
N LEU A 51 -7.85 9.55 -7.77
CA LEU A 51 -8.25 8.17 -8.08
C LEU A 51 -9.73 7.91 -7.75
N ALA A 52 -10.21 8.45 -6.63
CA ALA A 52 -11.59 8.28 -6.19
C ALA A 52 -12.59 9.22 -6.89
N HIS A 53 -12.10 10.24 -7.61
CA HIS A 53 -12.93 11.26 -8.24
C HIS A 53 -13.91 10.66 -9.25
N GLU A 54 -15.14 11.19 -9.31
CA GLU A 54 -16.20 10.65 -10.16
C GLU A 54 -15.90 10.76 -11.67
N GLU A 55 -15.13 11.79 -12.06
CA GLU A 55 -14.69 11.97 -13.44
C GLU A 55 -13.49 11.08 -13.82
N THR A 56 -12.81 10.46 -12.86
CA THR A 56 -11.69 9.56 -13.14
C THR A 56 -12.22 8.22 -13.64
N ARG A 57 -12.03 7.96 -14.94
CA ARG A 57 -12.51 6.74 -15.60
C ARG A 57 -11.41 5.67 -15.60
N ALA A 58 -11.74 4.51 -15.05
CA ALA A 58 -10.90 3.33 -15.16
C ALA A 58 -10.94 2.74 -16.60
N PRO A 59 -9.88 2.05 -17.05
CA PRO A 59 -8.63 1.81 -16.33
C PRO A 59 -7.73 3.05 -16.29
N VAL A 60 -7.06 3.27 -15.17
CA VAL A 60 -6.11 4.38 -14.94
C VAL A 60 -4.91 3.83 -14.19
N ALA A 61 -3.73 4.43 -14.33
CA ALA A 61 -2.56 4.02 -13.58
C ALA A 61 -1.84 5.22 -12.98
N LEU A 62 -1.27 5.04 -11.79
CA LEU A 62 -0.24 5.94 -11.27
C LEU A 62 1.14 5.39 -11.68
N ALA A 63 2.03 6.30 -12.10
CA ALA A 63 3.41 5.97 -12.41
C ALA A 63 4.32 6.61 -11.36
N ALA A 64 5.05 5.76 -10.65
CA ALA A 64 6.14 6.15 -9.77
C ALA A 64 7.43 6.21 -10.59
N VAL A 65 7.95 7.42 -10.81
CA VAL A 65 9.16 7.64 -11.61
C VAL A 65 10.26 8.19 -10.69
N PRO A 66 11.44 7.55 -10.62
CA PRO A 66 12.57 8.08 -9.86
C PRO A 66 12.99 9.46 -10.38
N ALA A 67 13.33 10.37 -9.47
CA ALA A 67 13.71 11.73 -9.80
C ALA A 67 14.99 11.81 -10.66
N ASP A 68 15.93 10.89 -10.47
CA ASP A 68 17.22 10.88 -11.17
C ASP A 68 17.17 10.24 -12.57
N GLY A 69 15.97 9.87 -13.04
CA GLY A 69 15.76 9.24 -14.33
C GLY A 69 16.20 7.77 -14.40
N PRO A 70 15.78 7.03 -15.44
CA PRO A 70 16.16 5.62 -15.60
C PRO A 70 17.67 5.52 -15.84
N GLY A 71 18.39 4.79 -14.98
CA GLY A 71 19.80 4.42 -15.18
C GLY A 71 20.85 5.25 -14.43
N ALA A 72 20.46 6.25 -13.64
CA ALA A 72 21.38 6.93 -12.74
C ALA A 72 21.64 6.07 -11.48
N GLY A 73 22.60 5.13 -11.58
CA GLY A 73 23.16 4.42 -10.43
C GLY A 73 22.23 3.37 -9.80
N GLY A 74 22.04 2.23 -10.46
CA GLY A 74 21.43 1.03 -9.86
C GLY A 74 19.95 1.15 -9.43
N GLY A 75 19.31 2.31 -9.61
CA GLY A 75 17.91 2.54 -9.27
C GLY A 75 16.93 1.74 -10.13
N GLN A 76 15.85 1.26 -9.51
CA GLN A 76 14.74 0.60 -10.20
C GLN A 76 14.10 1.55 -11.23
N GLY A 77 13.68 1.01 -12.38
CA GLY A 77 12.93 1.78 -13.39
C GLY A 77 11.57 2.25 -12.88
N PRO A 78 10.79 2.99 -13.69
CA PRO A 78 9.47 3.44 -13.27
C PRO A 78 8.56 2.25 -12.90
N ALA A 79 7.83 2.38 -11.80
CA ALA A 79 6.84 1.40 -11.35
C ALA A 79 5.43 1.90 -11.68
N PHE A 80 4.60 1.00 -12.20
CA PHE A 80 3.22 1.31 -12.60
C PHE A 80 2.23 0.59 -11.69
N TYR A 81 1.26 1.35 -11.19
CA TYR A 81 0.18 0.87 -10.33
C TYR A 81 -1.14 1.03 -11.08
N PRO A 82 -1.57 -0.02 -11.82
CA PRO A 82 -2.82 0.03 -12.57
C PRO A 82 -4.02 -0.15 -11.65
N PHE A 83 -5.10 0.57 -11.96
CA PHE A 83 -6.39 0.50 -11.30
C PHE A 83 -7.48 0.30 -12.35
N ALA A 84 -8.40 -0.61 -12.05
CA ALA A 84 -9.57 -0.88 -12.87
C ALA A 84 -10.82 -0.94 -11.99
N ASP A 85 -12.03 -0.93 -12.56
CA ASP A 85 -13.26 -1.06 -11.76
C ASP A 85 -13.32 -2.39 -10.97
N PHE A 86 -12.48 -3.36 -11.31
CA PHE A 86 -12.28 -4.63 -10.59
C PHE A 86 -11.05 -4.64 -9.66
N SER A 87 -10.46 -3.49 -9.35
CA SER A 87 -9.46 -3.33 -8.28
C SER A 87 -10.18 -3.13 -6.95
N PRO A 88 -9.95 -4.00 -5.94
CA PRO A 88 -10.44 -3.78 -4.58
C PRO A 88 -10.05 -2.42 -4.00
N GLU A 89 -8.84 -1.96 -4.30
CA GLU A 89 -8.29 -0.68 -3.84
C GLU A 89 -9.06 0.51 -4.43
N LEU A 90 -9.30 0.50 -5.76
CA LEU A 90 -10.10 1.56 -6.41
C LEU A 90 -11.55 1.54 -5.92
N ALA A 91 -12.13 0.36 -5.72
CA ALA A 91 -13.47 0.21 -5.16
C ALA A 91 -13.57 0.78 -3.74
N ALA A 92 -12.57 0.50 -2.89
CA ALA A 92 -12.49 1.02 -1.51
C ALA A 92 -12.33 2.55 -1.49
N LEU A 93 -11.43 3.11 -2.30
CA LEU A 93 -11.22 4.54 -2.41
C LEU A 93 -12.48 5.29 -2.85
N ARG A 94 -13.18 4.77 -3.87
CA ARG A 94 -14.46 5.34 -4.33
C ARG A 94 -15.57 5.19 -3.30
N TRP A 95 -15.61 4.09 -2.54
CA TRP A 95 -16.53 3.95 -1.42
C TRP A 95 -16.25 4.99 -0.33
N ALA A 96 -14.98 5.19 0.04
CA ALA A 96 -14.60 6.15 1.07
C ALA A 96 -14.98 7.58 0.69
N ALA A 97 -14.70 7.98 -0.56
CA ALA A 97 -15.10 9.29 -1.08
C ALA A 97 -16.62 9.52 -1.04
N ARG A 98 -17.43 8.53 -1.43
CA ARG A 98 -18.90 8.63 -1.38
C ARG A 98 -19.47 8.73 0.04
N ASN A 99 -18.81 8.11 1.00
CA ASN A 99 -19.26 8.08 2.39
C ASN A 99 -18.59 9.13 3.29
N GLY A 100 -17.72 9.98 2.73
CA GLY A 100 -16.98 10.99 3.49
C GLY A 100 -15.97 10.40 4.49
N VAL A 101 -15.53 9.15 4.27
CA VAL A 101 -14.52 8.48 5.11
C VAL A 101 -13.12 8.87 4.61
N PRO A 102 -12.22 9.37 5.48
CA PRO A 102 -10.85 9.68 5.08
C PRO A 102 -10.08 8.41 4.69
N ALA A 103 -9.35 8.49 3.57
CA ALA A 103 -8.47 7.41 3.09
C ALA A 103 -6.99 7.78 3.27
N VAL A 104 -6.20 6.82 3.74
CA VAL A 104 -4.76 6.97 4.01
C VAL A 104 -3.98 5.85 3.33
N ALA A 105 -3.00 6.24 2.52
CA ALA A 105 -1.98 5.34 1.97
C ALA A 105 -1.07 4.88 3.12
N CYS A 106 -1.04 3.58 3.38
CA CYS A 106 -0.39 3.03 4.57
C CYS A 106 0.78 2.08 4.27
N ASP A 107 1.27 2.05 3.02
CA ASP A 107 2.42 1.22 2.64
C ASP A 107 3.75 2.00 2.79
N LEU A 108 4.86 1.26 2.74
CA LEU A 108 6.21 1.81 2.80
C LEU A 108 6.47 2.82 1.66
N PRO A 109 7.30 3.83 1.90
CA PRO A 109 7.77 4.74 0.85
C PRO A 109 8.43 3.96 -0.30
N LEU A 110 8.25 4.40 -1.54
CA LEU A 110 8.85 3.76 -2.72
C LEU A 110 10.38 3.68 -2.66
N ALA A 111 11.02 4.66 -2.01
CA ALA A 111 12.47 4.72 -1.85
C ALA A 111 12.99 3.94 -0.61
N ASP A 112 12.11 3.23 0.10
CA ASP A 112 12.51 2.47 1.28
C ASP A 112 13.51 1.35 0.93
N ARG A 113 14.50 1.15 1.79
CA ARG A 113 15.54 0.13 1.59
C ARG A 113 14.98 -1.29 1.72
N ALA A 114 13.85 -1.47 2.41
CA ALA A 114 13.11 -2.74 2.49
C ALA A 114 12.84 -3.34 1.11
N TRP A 115 12.59 -2.51 0.10
CA TRP A 115 12.36 -2.95 -1.28
C TRP A 115 13.61 -3.57 -1.93
N ALA A 116 14.82 -3.18 -1.49
CA ALA A 116 16.08 -3.74 -1.99
C ALA A 116 16.41 -5.10 -1.36
N TRP A 117 15.97 -5.35 -0.13
CA TRP A 117 16.14 -6.64 0.56
C TRP A 117 15.19 -7.75 0.07
N GLY A 118 14.28 -7.45 -0.86
CA GLY A 118 13.38 -8.41 -1.49
C GLY A 118 13.74 -8.80 -2.93
N GLY A 119 14.86 -8.30 -3.47
CA GLY A 119 15.31 -8.64 -4.82
C GLY A 119 15.70 -10.12 -4.97
N PRO A 120 15.74 -10.68 -6.19
CA PRO A 120 16.11 -12.08 -6.43
C PRO A 120 17.52 -12.47 -5.92
N ASP A 121 18.38 -11.49 -5.64
CA ASP A 121 19.73 -11.67 -5.07
C ASP A 121 19.80 -11.41 -3.55
N ALA A 122 18.67 -11.18 -2.89
CA ALA A 122 18.65 -11.02 -1.44
C ALA A 122 18.93 -12.38 -0.77
N PRO A 123 19.93 -12.47 0.14
CA PRO A 123 20.16 -13.70 0.88
C PRO A 123 18.91 -14.01 1.70
N ALA A 124 18.40 -15.24 1.56
CA ALA A 124 17.23 -15.68 2.30
C ALA A 124 17.43 -15.45 3.81
N PRO A 125 16.42 -14.97 4.55
CA PRO A 125 16.53 -14.82 5.99
C PRO A 125 16.80 -16.21 6.60
N VAL A 126 17.97 -16.36 7.21
CA VAL A 126 18.36 -17.57 7.93
C VAL A 126 17.55 -17.64 9.24
N PRO A 127 16.69 -18.66 9.44
CA PRO A 127 15.96 -18.80 10.69
C PRO A 127 16.93 -19.13 11.83
N GLY A 128 16.95 -18.31 12.89
CA GLY A 128 17.65 -18.64 14.14
C GLY A 128 18.85 -17.79 14.54
N VAL A 129 19.18 -16.72 13.79
CA VAL A 129 20.09 -15.69 14.33
C VAL A 129 19.28 -14.69 15.13
N ASP A 130 19.12 -15.01 16.41
CA ASP A 130 18.78 -14.04 17.43
C ASP A 130 19.74 -12.84 17.31
N SER A 131 19.19 -11.63 17.33
CA SER A 131 19.97 -10.39 17.28
C SER A 131 20.89 -10.36 18.50
N ALA A 132 22.13 -10.84 18.34
CA ALA A 132 23.10 -10.76 19.40
C ALA A 132 23.28 -9.29 19.81
N PRO A 133 23.20 -8.97 21.12
CA PRO A 133 23.38 -7.60 21.57
C PRO A 133 24.82 -7.19 21.30
N VAL A 134 24.99 -5.99 20.74
CA VAL A 134 26.30 -5.39 20.48
C VAL A 134 27.04 -5.25 21.82
N PRO A 135 28.23 -5.86 22.01
CA PRO A 135 29.06 -5.61 23.18
C PRO A 135 29.53 -4.16 23.16
N GLY A 136 29.28 -3.45 24.26
CA GLY A 136 29.48 -2.01 24.39
C GLY A 136 30.91 -1.52 24.10
N GLU A 137 30.98 -0.38 23.44
CA GLU A 137 32.19 0.43 23.36
C GLU A 137 32.38 1.18 24.70
N GLY A 138 33.23 0.60 25.55
CA GLY A 138 33.86 1.30 26.66
C GLY A 138 35.23 1.85 26.24
N HIS A 139 35.33 3.18 26.22
CA HIS A 139 36.50 4.05 26.41
C HIS A 139 37.87 3.71 25.78
N GLY A 140 38.31 4.65 24.95
CA GLY A 140 39.70 5.04 24.74
C GLY A 140 39.77 6.52 24.36
#